data_AF-A0A512BXU1-F1
#
_entry.id   AF-A0A512BXU1-F1
#
_cell.length_a   1.000
_cell.length_b   1.000
_cell.length_c   1.000
_cell.angle_alpha   90.00
_cell.angle_beta   90.00
_cell.angle_gamma   90.00
#
_symmetry.space_group_name_H-M   'P 1'
#
loop_
_entity.id
_entity.type
_entity.pdbx_description
1 polymer ?
#
loop_
_entity_poly.entity_id
_entity_poly.type
_entity_poly.pdbx_seq_one_letter_code
_entity_poly.pdbx_strand_id
1 'polypeptide(L)'
;MSFFARLRWPSVRVRVAALSGVMVLGFAVIGGVFHAGRGDVERALDTQQIYNALAEKAYQFRVQADALKVTAREWTASRLAHHGQAFMDQHRALAAQLDQMNAAPGADLIAADIKALGLRSTALSEQAAALDKLYKQVGYQAEDGARGALLSTAASLEKLVRPLASGGEPDPLRLWAATLGMFNQEARARILIEDTILGAFEVEQGRFTRAVGRLGGDTAEAKPAILAAGEAYQAAFNTWAEVEKKVSGEGERLTGQFDLLVPALEQLLAKVRAEAQATNTHLIASQQHTFTLILWAMGGALALGLALTLLVGRSIALPLTRLQRAMQRLADGDASTEIPSTKESDEIGAMARTVLVFRDNARERERLTGSGREWPPWRRSAPARSAAPSAPSERPSTRFCPRSGRPRATSRRRQASSRARPIT
;
A
#
# COMPACT_ATOMS: atom_id res chain seq x y z
N MET A 1 13.78 46.74 -29.73
CA MET A 1 12.36 47.18 -29.67
C MET A 1 11.79 47.63 -31.02
N SER A 2 12.42 47.36 -32.17
CA SER A 2 11.97 47.84 -33.50
C SER A 2 11.25 46.80 -34.37
N PHE A 3 11.18 45.52 -33.95
CA PHE A 3 10.61 44.45 -34.78
C PHE A 3 9.07 44.46 -34.83
N PHE A 4 8.40 44.90 -33.74
CA PHE A 4 6.94 44.87 -33.64
C PHE A 4 6.22 46.07 -34.25
N ALA A 5 6.95 47.14 -34.63
CA ALA A 5 6.37 48.33 -35.23
C ALA A 5 5.87 48.12 -36.68
N ARG A 6 6.10 46.94 -37.28
CA ARG A 6 5.68 46.59 -38.65
C ARG A 6 4.44 45.70 -38.74
N LEU A 7 3.85 45.26 -37.64
CA LEU A 7 2.62 44.46 -37.69
C LEU A 7 1.44 45.41 -37.98
N ARG A 8 1.09 45.57 -39.27
CA ARG A 8 -0.07 46.35 -39.72
C ARG A 8 -1.32 45.49 -39.58
N TRP A 9 -1.90 45.50 -38.39
CA TRP A 9 -3.16 44.81 -38.11
C TRP A 9 -4.29 45.46 -38.94
N PRO A 10 -5.06 44.68 -39.70
CA PRO A 10 -6.04 45.21 -40.65
C PRO A 10 -7.25 45.85 -39.98
N SER A 11 -7.59 45.48 -38.73
CA SER A 11 -8.72 46.06 -38.00
C SER A 11 -8.56 45.96 -36.48
N VAL A 12 -9.28 46.81 -35.75
CA VAL A 12 -9.39 46.76 -34.28
C VAL A 12 -10.01 45.45 -33.82
N ARG A 13 -10.96 44.89 -34.58
CA ARG A 13 -11.59 43.59 -34.29
C ARG A 13 -10.59 42.44 -34.29
N VAL A 14 -9.66 42.42 -35.23
CA VAL A 14 -8.62 41.38 -35.30
C VAL A 14 -7.65 41.50 -34.11
N ARG A 15 -7.32 42.72 -33.66
CA ARG A 15 -6.49 42.93 -32.46
C ARG A 15 -7.14 42.39 -31.19
N VAL A 16 -8.41 42.70 -30.98
CA VAL A 16 -9.19 42.19 -29.84
C VAL A 16 -9.34 40.66 -29.93
N ALA A 17 -9.65 40.12 -31.12
CA ALA A 17 -9.78 38.69 -31.34
C ALA A 17 -8.48 37.92 -31.07
N ALA A 18 -7.31 38.47 -31.42
CA ALA A 18 -6.03 37.82 -31.11
C ALA A 18 -5.71 37.80 -29.61
N LEU A 19 -6.14 38.81 -28.87
CA LEU A 19 -5.97 38.87 -27.42
C LEU A 19 -6.83 37.79 -26.73
N SER A 20 -8.07 37.62 -27.19
CA SER A 20 -8.92 36.49 -26.78
C SER A 20 -8.37 35.14 -27.23
N GLY A 21 -7.81 35.06 -28.45
CA GLY A 21 -7.24 33.84 -29.02
C GLY A 21 -6.07 33.32 -28.20
N VAL A 22 -5.15 34.18 -27.76
CA VAL A 22 -4.02 33.78 -26.90
C VAL A 22 -4.49 33.23 -25.56
N MET A 23 -5.55 33.80 -24.99
CA MET A 23 -6.12 33.31 -23.73
C MET A 23 -6.67 31.88 -23.90
N VAL A 24 -7.44 31.63 -24.96
CA VAL A 24 -7.96 30.29 -25.29
C VAL A 24 -6.83 29.30 -25.56
N LEU A 25 -5.81 29.71 -26.33
CA LEU A 25 -4.65 28.87 -26.65
C LEU A 25 -3.85 28.53 -25.38
N GLY A 26 -3.68 29.51 -24.49
CA GLY A 26 -3.06 29.30 -23.18
C GLY A 26 -3.83 28.28 -22.33
N PHE A 27 -5.16 28.39 -22.25
CA PHE A 27 -5.99 27.41 -21.56
C PHE A 27 -5.92 26.02 -22.20
N ALA A 28 -5.88 25.93 -23.54
CA ALA A 28 -5.75 24.66 -24.24
C ALA A 28 -4.40 23.98 -23.97
N VAL A 29 -3.30 24.74 -23.97
CA VAL A 29 -1.96 24.23 -23.65
C VAL A 29 -1.90 23.76 -22.20
N ILE A 30 -2.40 24.56 -21.24
CA ILE A 30 -2.45 24.17 -19.83
C ILE A 30 -3.31 22.91 -19.64
N GLY A 31 -4.46 22.84 -20.31
CA GLY A 31 -5.34 21.67 -20.28
C GLY A 31 -4.66 20.42 -20.84
N GLY A 32 -3.91 20.53 -21.94
CA GLY A 32 -3.15 19.43 -22.52
C GLY A 32 -2.03 18.93 -21.60
N VAL A 33 -1.24 19.85 -21.02
CA VAL A 33 -0.19 19.51 -20.05
C VAL A 33 -0.78 18.84 -18.81
N PHE A 34 -1.90 19.36 -18.30
CA PHE A 34 -2.59 18.78 -17.14
C PHE A 34 -3.12 17.38 -17.45
N HIS A 35 -3.70 17.17 -18.63
CA HIS A 35 -4.23 15.86 -19.02
C HIS A 35 -3.12 14.82 -19.18
N ALA A 36 -2.01 15.18 -19.84
CA ALA A 36 -0.86 14.29 -19.99
C ALA A 36 -0.23 13.94 -18.63
N GLY A 37 0.02 14.94 -17.78
CA GLY A 37 0.59 14.74 -16.45
C GLY A 37 -0.29 13.89 -15.54
N ARG A 38 -1.62 14.02 -15.65
CA ARG A 38 -2.57 13.18 -14.89
C ARG A 38 -2.44 11.70 -15.24
N GLY A 39 -2.31 11.36 -16.52
CA GLY A 39 -2.15 9.97 -16.96
C GLY A 39 -0.84 9.32 -16.50
N ASP A 40 0.25 10.08 -16.43
CA ASP A 40 1.54 9.58 -15.93
C ASP A 40 1.52 9.38 -14.42
N VAL A 41 0.87 10.29 -13.68
CA VAL A 41 0.67 10.14 -12.23
C VAL A 41 -0.25 8.95 -11.92
N GLU A 42 -1.36 8.76 -12.64
CA GLU A 42 -2.27 7.63 -12.46
C GLU A 42 -1.54 6.29 -12.70
N ARG A 43 -0.78 6.15 -13.80
CA ARG A 43 0.01 4.93 -14.06
C ARG A 43 1.07 4.65 -12.99
N ALA A 44 1.73 5.70 -12.50
CA ALA A 44 2.74 5.55 -11.46
C ALA A 44 2.11 5.19 -10.09
N LEU A 45 0.90 5.70 -9.79
CA LEU A 45 0.15 5.33 -8.59
C LEU A 45 -0.33 3.87 -8.67
N ASP A 46 -0.84 3.42 -9.82
CA ASP A 46 -1.25 2.03 -10.02
C ASP A 46 -0.08 1.07 -9.83
N THR A 47 1.08 1.40 -10.42
CA THR A 47 2.32 0.62 -10.26
C THR A 47 2.76 0.57 -8.80
N GLN A 48 2.68 1.70 -8.09
CA GLN A 48 3.02 1.77 -6.67
C GLN A 48 2.08 0.92 -5.81
N GLN A 49 0.77 0.96 -6.09
CA GLN A 49 -0.23 0.15 -5.38
C GLN A 49 0.01 -1.35 -5.60
N ILE A 50 0.38 -1.76 -6.82
CA ILE A 50 0.73 -3.15 -7.14
C ILE A 50 1.90 -3.63 -6.27
N TYR A 51 3.01 -2.90 -6.24
CA TYR A 51 4.18 -3.34 -5.48
C TYR A 51 4.02 -3.21 -3.97
N ASN A 52 3.25 -2.24 -3.48
CA ASN A 52 2.87 -2.17 -2.06
C ASN A 52 2.00 -3.37 -1.65
N ALA A 53 1.03 -3.76 -2.47
CA ALA A 53 0.20 -4.93 -2.22
C ALA A 53 1.02 -6.23 -2.27
N LEU A 54 1.99 -6.32 -3.18
CA LEU A 54 2.92 -7.44 -3.25
C LEU A 54 3.84 -7.49 -2.02
N ALA A 55 4.32 -6.34 -1.55
CA ALA A 55 5.15 -6.23 -0.34
C ALA A 55 4.39 -6.70 0.91
N GLU A 56 3.12 -6.33 1.02
CA GLU A 56 2.25 -6.78 2.11
C GLU A 56 2.07 -8.30 2.07
N LYS A 57 1.79 -8.89 0.90
CA LYS A 57 1.69 -10.35 0.75
C LYS A 57 2.99 -11.06 1.15
N ALA A 58 4.14 -10.55 0.71
CA ALA A 58 5.45 -11.09 1.05
C ALA A 58 5.72 -10.99 2.57
N TYR A 59 5.32 -9.90 3.21
CA TYR A 59 5.46 -9.71 4.65
C TYR A 59 4.58 -10.69 5.44
N GLN A 60 3.30 -10.83 5.06
CA GLN A 60 2.39 -11.80 5.66
C GLN A 60 2.90 -13.24 5.51
N PHE A 61 3.44 -13.58 4.34
CA PHE A 61 4.08 -14.88 4.11
C PHE A 61 5.24 -15.12 5.08
N ARG A 62 6.13 -14.12 5.25
CA ARG A 62 7.26 -14.20 6.20
C ARG A 62 6.79 -14.44 7.63
N VAL A 63 5.78 -13.70 8.10
CA VAL A 63 5.22 -13.86 9.45
C VAL A 63 4.69 -15.29 9.66
N GLN A 64 3.97 -15.83 8.67
CA GLN A 64 3.46 -17.21 8.74
C GLN A 64 4.57 -18.26 8.67
N ALA A 65 5.63 -18.02 7.89
CA ALA A 65 6.80 -18.89 7.85
C ALA A 65 7.55 -18.93 9.19
N ASP A 66 7.69 -17.79 9.86
CA ASP A 66 8.28 -17.72 11.20
C ASP A 66 7.39 -18.42 12.23
N ALA A 67 6.07 -18.26 12.16
CA ALA A 67 5.12 -18.99 12.99
C ALA A 67 5.22 -20.51 12.77
N LEU A 68 5.32 -20.95 11.52
CA LEU A 68 5.53 -22.36 11.17
C LEU A 68 6.83 -22.91 11.78
N LYS A 69 7.92 -22.13 11.79
CA LYS A 69 9.18 -22.51 12.47
C LYS A 69 8.98 -22.72 13.97
N VAL A 70 8.17 -21.88 14.61
CA VAL A 70 7.83 -22.03 16.04
C VAL A 70 7.03 -23.30 16.27
N THR A 71 5.99 -23.55 15.48
CA THR A 71 5.19 -24.78 15.59
C THR A 71 6.01 -26.03 15.29
N ALA A 72 6.97 -25.98 14.36
CA ALA A 72 7.92 -27.06 14.12
C ALA A 72 8.74 -27.38 15.38
N ARG A 73 9.32 -26.35 16.02
CA ARG A 73 10.09 -26.50 17.27
C ARG A 73 9.22 -27.08 18.37
N GLU A 74 8.01 -26.55 18.54
CA GLU A 74 7.06 -27.04 19.53
C GLU A 74 6.68 -28.50 19.30
N TRP A 75 6.46 -28.91 18.04
CA TRP A 75 6.20 -30.30 17.68
C TRP A 75 7.41 -31.20 17.97
N THR A 76 8.63 -30.78 17.59
CA THR A 76 9.84 -31.57 17.84
C THR A 76 10.15 -31.75 19.32
N ALA A 77 9.81 -30.75 20.14
CA ALA A 77 9.99 -30.78 21.59
C ALA A 77 8.90 -31.58 22.30
N SER A 78 7.63 -31.38 21.94
CA SER A 78 6.50 -32.05 22.60
C SER A 78 6.33 -33.50 22.14
N ARG A 79 6.68 -33.78 20.88
CA ARG A 79 6.45 -35.05 20.18
C ARG A 79 4.98 -35.49 20.24
N LEU A 80 4.05 -34.53 20.12
CA LEU A 80 2.59 -34.79 20.15
C LEU A 80 1.97 -34.75 18.75
N ALA A 81 1.08 -35.70 18.46
CA ALA A 81 0.44 -35.85 17.15
C ALA A 81 -0.31 -34.59 16.69
N HIS A 82 -1.00 -33.92 17.62
CA HIS A 82 -1.78 -32.73 17.27
C HIS A 82 -0.89 -31.51 16.93
N HIS A 83 0.32 -31.41 17.48
CA HIS A 83 1.29 -30.39 17.05
C HIS A 83 1.82 -30.69 15.63
N GLY A 84 2.04 -31.97 15.31
CA GLY A 84 2.39 -32.38 13.94
C GLY A 84 1.29 -32.07 12.93
N GLN A 85 0.03 -32.33 13.30
CA GLN A 85 -1.11 -31.97 12.46
C GLN A 85 -1.21 -30.45 12.26
N ALA A 86 -1.07 -29.66 13.33
CA ALA A 86 -1.06 -28.21 13.24
C ALA A 86 0.06 -27.68 12.33
N PHE A 87 1.26 -28.25 12.42
CA PHE A 87 2.36 -27.95 11.51
C PHE A 87 1.98 -28.21 10.04
N MET A 88 1.42 -29.38 9.74
CA MET A 88 1.02 -29.75 8.38
C MET A 88 -0.09 -28.86 7.81
N ASP A 89 -1.06 -28.48 8.65
CA ASP A 89 -2.13 -27.54 8.28
C ASP A 89 -1.57 -26.14 7.99
N GLN A 90 -0.69 -25.61 8.86
CA GLN A 90 -0.02 -24.33 8.65
C GLN A 90 0.87 -24.32 7.41
N HIS A 91 1.61 -25.40 7.17
CA HIS A 91 2.45 -25.54 5.97
C HIS A 91 1.60 -25.51 4.69
N ARG A 92 0.46 -26.21 4.66
CA ARG A 92 -0.48 -26.15 3.53
C ARG A 92 -1.03 -24.74 3.31
N ALA A 93 -1.38 -24.02 4.38
CA ALA A 93 -1.81 -22.63 4.27
C ALA A 93 -0.70 -21.73 3.73
N LEU A 94 0.54 -21.92 4.16
CA LEU A 94 1.71 -21.19 3.68
C LEU A 94 1.96 -21.47 2.19
N ALA A 95 1.86 -22.72 1.75
CA ALA A 95 1.98 -23.08 0.33
C ALA A 95 0.91 -22.38 -0.53
N ALA A 96 -0.35 -22.35 -0.07
CA ALA A 96 -1.42 -21.63 -0.75
C ALA A 96 -1.17 -20.11 -0.82
N GLN A 97 -0.54 -19.51 0.20
CA GLN A 97 -0.14 -18.10 0.16
C GLN A 97 0.96 -17.85 -0.88
N LEU A 98 1.88 -18.79 -1.08
CA LEU A 98 2.88 -18.70 -2.13
C LEU A 98 2.23 -18.67 -3.52
N ASP A 99 1.23 -19.52 -3.75
CA ASP A 99 0.46 -19.55 -4.99
C ASP A 99 -0.31 -18.24 -5.22
N GLN A 100 -0.93 -17.70 -4.17
CA GLN A 100 -1.60 -16.39 -4.23
C GLN A 100 -0.63 -15.24 -4.50
N MET A 101 0.60 -15.31 -4.00
CA MET A 101 1.63 -14.33 -4.29
C MET A 101 2.13 -14.46 -5.74
N ASN A 102 2.23 -15.68 -6.25
CA ASN A 102 2.60 -15.95 -7.65
C ASN A 102 1.53 -15.47 -8.64
N ALA A 103 0.26 -15.50 -8.25
CA ALA A 103 -0.85 -15.01 -9.06
C ALA A 103 -1.11 -13.50 -8.93
N ALA A 104 -0.37 -12.79 -8.06
CA ALA A 104 -0.59 -11.37 -7.83
C ALA A 104 -0.02 -10.51 -8.97
N PRO A 105 -0.62 -9.35 -9.27
CA PRO A 105 -0.01 -8.36 -10.16
C PRO A 105 1.41 -8.01 -9.70
N GLY A 106 2.34 -7.87 -10.65
CA GLY A 106 3.75 -7.56 -10.36
C GLY A 106 4.59 -8.75 -9.87
N ALA A 107 4.02 -9.95 -9.77
CA ALA A 107 4.75 -11.16 -9.33
C ALA A 107 5.93 -11.53 -10.24
N ASP A 108 5.93 -11.10 -11.51
CA ASP A 108 7.05 -11.29 -12.45
C ASP A 108 8.38 -10.80 -11.89
N LEU A 109 8.35 -9.74 -11.06
CA LEU A 109 9.53 -9.22 -10.35
C LEU A 109 10.23 -10.31 -9.52
N ILE A 110 9.45 -11.17 -8.86
CA ILE A 110 9.90 -12.15 -7.88
C ILE A 110 9.61 -13.60 -8.27
N ALA A 111 9.25 -13.88 -9.53
CA ALA A 111 8.84 -15.22 -9.96
C ALA A 111 9.92 -16.30 -9.69
N ALA A 112 11.20 -15.96 -9.88
CA ALA A 112 12.31 -16.85 -9.57
C ALA A 112 12.44 -17.13 -8.06
N ASP A 113 12.26 -16.09 -7.23
CA ASP A 113 12.32 -16.17 -5.77
C ASP A 113 11.16 -17.01 -5.22
N ILE A 114 9.95 -16.82 -5.76
CA ILE A 114 8.76 -17.63 -5.46
C ILE A 114 9.02 -19.10 -5.81
N LYS A 115 9.55 -19.38 -6.99
CA LYS A 115 9.89 -20.75 -7.40
C LYS A 115 10.91 -21.40 -6.46
N ALA A 116 11.94 -20.66 -6.07
CA ALA A 116 12.94 -21.15 -5.12
C ALA A 116 12.34 -21.43 -3.74
N LEU A 117 11.45 -20.55 -3.24
CA LEU A 117 10.71 -20.78 -2.00
C LEU A 117 9.77 -21.98 -2.11
N GLY A 118 9.15 -22.20 -3.27
CA GLY A 118 8.30 -23.36 -3.54
C GLY A 118 9.07 -24.67 -3.39
N LEU A 119 10.25 -24.77 -4.01
CA LEU A 119 11.13 -25.95 -3.87
C LEU A 119 11.53 -26.21 -2.41
N ARG A 120 11.88 -25.15 -1.67
CA ARG A 120 12.21 -25.25 -0.23
C ARG A 120 11.01 -25.67 0.60
N SER A 121 9.83 -25.15 0.27
CA SER A 121 8.56 -25.52 0.91
C SER A 121 8.24 -27.00 0.70
N THR A 122 8.44 -27.54 -0.51
CA THR A 122 8.28 -28.97 -0.79
C THR A 122 9.25 -29.82 0.02
N ALA A 123 10.54 -29.46 0.03
CA ALA A 123 11.56 -30.17 0.82
C ALA A 123 11.24 -30.16 2.33
N LEU A 124 10.73 -29.04 2.85
CA LEU A 124 10.28 -28.92 4.22
C LEU A 124 9.11 -29.88 4.53
N SER A 125 8.15 -29.99 3.61
CA SER A 125 7.00 -30.90 3.75
C SER A 125 7.42 -32.37 3.74
N GLU A 126 8.30 -32.75 2.82
CA GLU A 126 8.85 -34.11 2.72
C GLU A 126 9.59 -34.50 4.01
N GLN A 127 10.44 -33.61 4.51
CA GLN A 127 11.19 -33.80 5.75
C GLN A 127 10.26 -33.92 6.97
N ALA A 128 9.20 -33.12 7.02
CA ALA A 128 8.19 -33.21 8.08
C ALA A 128 7.40 -34.53 8.01
N ALA A 129 7.05 -34.99 6.80
CA ALA A 129 6.34 -36.26 6.62
C ALA A 129 7.22 -37.45 7.05
N ALA A 130 8.52 -37.41 6.74
CA ALA A 130 9.48 -38.40 7.22
C ALA A 130 9.57 -38.42 8.74
N LEU A 131 9.62 -37.26 9.39
CA LEU A 131 9.66 -37.14 10.85
C LEU A 131 8.36 -37.65 11.49
N ASP A 132 7.18 -37.29 10.97
CA ASP A 132 5.89 -37.79 11.48
C ASP A 132 5.81 -39.32 11.41
N LYS A 133 6.30 -39.91 10.30
CA LYS A 133 6.37 -41.36 10.16
C LYS A 133 7.24 -41.99 11.26
N LEU A 134 8.38 -41.38 11.60
CA LEU A 134 9.24 -41.86 12.67
C LEU A 134 8.59 -41.69 14.05
N TYR A 135 7.92 -40.57 14.34
CA TYR A 135 7.19 -40.42 15.60
C TYR A 135 6.08 -41.46 15.76
N LYS A 136 5.39 -41.83 14.68
CA LYS A 136 4.43 -42.95 14.68
C LYS A 136 5.09 -44.29 14.96
N GLN A 137 6.31 -44.52 14.47
CA GLN A 137 7.08 -45.74 14.76
C GLN A 137 7.56 -45.79 16.21
N VAL A 138 8.00 -44.66 16.78
CA VAL A 138 8.33 -44.57 18.21
C VAL A 138 7.08 -44.83 19.06
N GLY A 139 5.95 -44.24 18.67
CA GLY A 139 4.69 -44.25 19.40
C GLY A 139 4.41 -42.87 20.01
N TYR A 140 3.30 -42.24 19.59
CA TYR A 140 2.83 -40.97 20.16
C TYR A 140 2.29 -41.16 21.59
N GLN A 141 1.73 -42.33 21.89
CA GLN A 141 1.24 -42.72 23.22
C GLN A 141 2.19 -43.69 23.89
N ALA A 142 2.07 -43.81 25.22
CA ALA A 142 2.96 -44.65 26.03
C ALA A 142 2.90 -46.14 25.65
N GLU A 143 1.78 -46.62 25.11
CA GLU A 143 1.55 -48.03 24.80
C GLU A 143 1.80 -48.39 23.32
N ASP A 144 2.08 -47.39 22.49
CA ASP A 144 2.21 -47.58 21.04
C ASP A 144 3.67 -47.77 20.61
N GLY A 145 3.84 -48.40 19.45
CA GLY A 145 5.11 -48.40 18.72
C GLY A 145 6.27 -49.05 19.48
N ALA A 146 7.49 -48.64 19.13
CA ALA A 146 8.71 -49.17 19.74
C ALA A 146 8.81 -48.83 21.23
N ARG A 147 8.29 -47.67 21.66
CA ARG A 147 8.27 -47.26 23.07
C ARG A 147 7.34 -48.13 23.91
N GLY A 148 6.14 -48.45 23.40
CA GLY A 148 5.21 -49.36 24.07
C GLY A 148 5.78 -50.78 24.19
N ALA A 149 6.41 -51.29 23.12
CA ALA A 149 7.11 -52.57 23.14
C ALA A 149 8.24 -52.59 24.19
N LEU A 150 9.02 -51.51 24.29
CA LEU A 150 10.07 -51.35 25.30
C LEU A 150 9.51 -51.37 26.73
N LEU A 151 8.46 -50.59 27.00
CA LEU A 151 7.86 -50.53 28.33
C LEU A 151 7.20 -51.84 28.75
N SER A 152 6.53 -52.52 27.83
CA SER A 152 5.87 -53.81 28.11
C SER A 152 6.87 -54.95 28.35
N THR A 153 7.98 -54.99 27.60
CA THR A 153 9.07 -55.96 27.82
C THR A 153 9.82 -55.68 29.11
N ALA A 154 10.07 -54.40 29.46
CA ALA A 154 10.64 -54.01 30.76
C ALA A 154 9.76 -54.48 31.93
N ALA A 155 8.44 -54.22 31.87
CA ALA A 155 7.49 -54.64 32.90
C ALA A 155 7.42 -56.18 33.03
N SER A 156 7.48 -56.89 31.91
CA SER A 156 7.50 -58.37 31.89
C SER A 156 8.76 -58.92 32.56
N LEU A 157 9.93 -58.32 32.27
CA LEU A 157 11.19 -58.68 32.92
C LEU A 157 11.17 -58.38 34.43
N GLU A 158 10.70 -57.19 34.83
CA GLU A 158 10.59 -56.81 36.24
C GLU A 158 9.71 -57.81 37.00
N LYS A 159 8.56 -58.19 36.43
CA LYS A 159 7.62 -59.13 37.04
C LYS A 159 8.25 -60.49 37.35
N LEU A 160 9.20 -60.95 36.52
CA LEU A 160 9.89 -62.21 36.72
C LEU A 160 11.04 -62.10 37.74
N VAL A 161 11.80 -61.00 37.70
CA VAL A 161 13.03 -60.86 38.51
C VAL A 161 12.76 -60.33 39.92
N ARG A 162 11.88 -59.33 40.06
CA ARG A 162 11.67 -58.62 41.32
C ARG A 162 11.24 -59.53 42.48
N PRO A 163 10.34 -60.52 42.30
CA PRO A 163 9.96 -61.43 43.39
C PRO A 163 11.15 -62.24 43.92
N LEU A 164 12.09 -62.63 43.05
CA LEU A 164 13.25 -63.45 43.44
C LEU A 164 14.20 -62.72 44.39
N ALA A 165 14.29 -61.40 44.27
CA ALA A 165 15.13 -60.56 45.13
C ALA A 165 14.60 -60.43 46.57
N SER A 166 13.33 -60.79 46.82
CA SER A 166 12.71 -60.64 48.15
C SER A 166 13.25 -61.62 49.20
N GLY A 167 13.83 -62.75 48.77
CA GLY A 167 14.38 -63.77 49.66
C GLY A 167 15.73 -63.40 50.30
N GLY A 168 16.37 -62.30 49.89
CA GLY A 168 17.63 -61.83 50.46
C GLY A 168 18.88 -62.62 50.03
N GLU A 169 18.74 -63.58 49.11
CA GLU A 169 19.87 -64.35 48.59
C GLU A 169 20.79 -63.51 47.68
N PRO A 170 22.12 -63.70 47.75
CA PRO A 170 23.07 -62.86 47.02
C PRO A 170 22.90 -62.88 45.48
N ASP A 171 22.60 -64.04 44.89
CA ASP A 171 22.54 -64.17 43.42
C ASP A 171 21.25 -63.59 42.81
N PRO A 172 20.05 -63.82 43.37
CA PRO A 172 18.85 -63.07 43.00
C PRO A 172 18.99 -61.55 43.19
N LEU A 173 19.66 -61.09 44.25
CA LEU A 173 19.93 -59.66 44.46
C LEU A 173 20.86 -59.08 43.37
N ARG A 174 21.90 -59.83 42.95
CA ARG A 174 22.78 -59.42 41.84
C ARG A 174 22.02 -59.33 40.51
N LEU A 175 21.13 -60.28 40.25
CA LEU A 175 20.27 -60.27 39.07
C LEU A 175 19.35 -59.04 39.06
N TRP A 176 18.73 -58.74 40.19
CA TRP A 176 17.90 -57.55 40.34
C TRP A 176 18.71 -56.26 40.17
N ALA A 177 19.91 -56.18 40.75
CA ALA A 177 20.80 -55.04 40.57
C ALA A 177 21.19 -54.81 39.10
N ALA A 178 21.51 -55.87 38.36
CA ALA A 178 21.79 -55.77 36.92
C ALA A 178 20.55 -55.34 36.12
N THR A 179 19.36 -55.84 36.48
CA THR A 179 18.08 -55.46 35.85
C THR A 179 17.79 -53.97 36.05
N LEU A 180 17.95 -53.46 37.28
CA LEU A 180 17.86 -52.02 37.57
C LEU A 180 18.91 -51.20 36.84
N GLY A 181 20.12 -51.75 36.67
CA GLY A 181 21.17 -51.16 35.85
C GLY A 181 20.71 -50.92 34.41
N MET A 182 20.12 -51.93 33.77
CA MET A 182 19.55 -51.81 32.43
C MET A 182 18.42 -50.77 32.38
N PHE A 183 17.46 -50.81 33.33
CA PHE A 183 16.37 -49.84 33.41
C PHE A 183 16.86 -48.40 33.59
N ASN A 184 17.93 -48.20 34.35
CA ASN A 184 18.54 -46.89 34.53
C ASN A 184 19.18 -46.39 33.23
N GLN A 185 19.92 -47.23 32.50
CA GLN A 185 20.48 -46.81 31.20
C GLN A 185 19.36 -46.55 30.17
N GLU A 186 18.28 -47.32 30.17
CA GLU A 186 17.10 -47.02 29.35
C GLU A 186 16.48 -45.66 29.70
N ALA A 187 16.26 -45.38 30.99
CA ALA A 187 15.70 -44.11 31.43
C ALA A 187 16.59 -42.91 31.01
N ARG A 188 17.92 -43.07 31.09
CA ARG A 188 18.88 -42.06 30.61
C ARG A 188 18.81 -41.90 29.09
N ALA A 189 18.76 -43.00 28.34
CA ALA A 189 18.66 -42.97 26.88
C ALA A 189 17.39 -42.25 26.41
N ARG A 190 16.27 -42.37 27.15
CA ARG A 190 15.01 -41.68 26.82
C ARG A 190 15.09 -40.16 26.95
N ILE A 191 16.02 -39.64 27.74
CA ILE A 191 16.26 -38.20 27.87
C ILE A 191 17.21 -37.74 26.76
N LEU A 192 18.31 -38.48 26.57
CA LEU A 192 19.33 -38.18 25.57
C LEU A 192 19.97 -39.48 25.09
N ILE A 193 19.95 -39.71 23.77
CA ILE A 193 20.52 -40.90 23.17
C ILE A 193 21.98 -40.66 22.76
N GLU A 194 22.91 -41.27 23.50
CA GLU A 194 24.34 -41.21 23.23
C GLU A 194 24.92 -42.62 23.11
N ASP A 195 25.94 -42.79 22.26
CA ASP A 195 26.61 -44.09 22.09
C ASP A 195 27.23 -44.61 23.40
N THR A 196 27.62 -43.69 24.30
CA THR A 196 28.11 -44.01 25.65
C THR A 196 27.04 -44.69 26.51
N ILE A 197 25.79 -44.24 26.42
CA ILE A 197 24.66 -44.80 27.17
C ILE A 197 24.24 -46.15 26.58
N LEU A 198 24.25 -46.26 25.25
CA LEU A 198 23.97 -47.52 24.57
C LEU A 198 25.00 -48.60 24.93
N GLY A 199 26.29 -48.25 24.90
CA GLY A 199 27.35 -49.17 25.37
C GLY A 199 27.23 -49.51 26.85
N ALA A 200 26.80 -48.57 27.71
CA ALA A 200 26.55 -48.84 29.12
C ALA A 200 25.38 -49.82 29.32
N PHE A 201 24.33 -49.73 28.51
CA PHE A 201 23.22 -50.68 28.52
C PHE A 201 23.69 -52.10 28.15
N GLU A 202 24.50 -52.24 27.10
CA GLU A 202 25.09 -53.53 26.71
C GLU A 202 25.96 -54.14 27.83
N VAL A 203 26.71 -53.31 28.56
CA VAL A 203 27.49 -53.75 29.73
C VAL A 203 26.58 -54.30 30.83
N GLU A 204 25.50 -53.61 31.16
CA GLU A 204 24.51 -54.07 32.16
C GLU A 204 23.80 -55.34 31.70
N GLN A 205 23.51 -55.47 30.41
CA GLN A 205 22.97 -56.70 29.86
C GLN A 205 23.95 -57.88 30.01
N GLY A 206 25.24 -57.67 29.75
CA GLY A 206 26.24 -58.71 30.00
C GLY A 206 26.31 -59.11 31.49
N ARG A 207 26.11 -58.16 32.41
CA ARG A 207 26.00 -58.44 33.85
C ARG A 207 24.74 -59.24 34.18
N PHE A 208 23.61 -58.88 33.56
CA PHE A 208 22.34 -59.59 33.68
C PHE A 208 22.48 -61.04 33.25
N THR A 209 22.99 -61.32 32.04
CA THR A 209 23.15 -62.70 31.53
C THR A 209 24.04 -63.54 32.44
N ARG A 210 25.14 -62.97 32.95
CA ARG A 210 26.01 -63.64 33.93
C ARG A 210 25.30 -63.91 35.26
N ALA A 211 24.47 -62.97 35.73
CA ALA A 211 23.71 -63.13 36.97
C ALA A 211 22.65 -64.23 36.85
N VAL A 212 21.94 -64.31 35.71
CA VAL A 212 20.98 -65.41 35.46
C VAL A 212 21.68 -66.77 35.47
N GLY A 213 22.88 -66.86 34.88
CA GLY A 213 23.69 -68.09 34.90
C GLY A 213 24.01 -68.61 36.31
N ARG A 214 24.14 -67.70 37.30
CA ARG A 214 24.45 -68.03 38.70
C ARG A 214 23.26 -68.46 39.54
N LEU A 215 22.03 -68.26 39.07
CA LEU A 215 20.85 -68.72 39.82
C LEU A 215 20.96 -70.23 40.10
N GLY A 216 20.49 -70.66 41.26
CA GLY A 216 20.62 -72.04 41.73
C GLY A 216 19.48 -72.41 42.66
N GLY A 217 19.46 -73.67 43.10
CA GLY A 217 18.39 -74.19 43.95
C GLY A 217 17.01 -73.96 43.32
N ASP A 218 16.07 -73.46 44.12
CA ASP A 218 14.67 -73.25 43.75
C ASP A 218 14.46 -72.19 42.64
N THR A 219 15.48 -71.36 42.36
CA THR A 219 15.41 -70.33 41.30
C THR A 219 15.94 -70.82 39.95
N ALA A 220 16.53 -72.02 39.88
CA ALA A 220 17.14 -72.55 38.66
C ALA A 220 16.12 -72.77 37.52
N GLU A 221 14.89 -73.17 37.86
CA GLU A 221 13.81 -73.38 36.89
C GLU A 221 13.36 -72.09 36.19
N ALA A 222 13.55 -70.93 36.82
CA ALA A 222 13.17 -69.64 36.27
C ALA A 222 14.17 -69.10 35.23
N LYS A 223 15.38 -69.68 35.13
CA LYS A 223 16.45 -69.20 34.24
C LYS A 223 16.01 -69.00 32.78
N PRO A 224 15.36 -69.98 32.11
CA PRO A 224 15.03 -69.85 30.69
C PRO A 224 14.03 -68.71 30.46
N ALA A 225 13.03 -68.57 31.32
CA ALA A 225 12.03 -67.51 31.23
C ALA A 225 12.64 -66.12 31.43
N ILE A 226 13.56 -65.97 32.41
CA ILE A 226 14.24 -64.70 32.68
C ILE A 226 15.19 -64.34 31.55
N LEU A 227 15.97 -65.30 31.01
CA LEU A 227 16.84 -65.05 29.86
C LEU A 227 16.03 -64.58 28.66
N ALA A 228 14.95 -65.29 28.32
CA ALA A 228 14.08 -64.91 27.20
C ALA A 228 13.46 -63.52 27.39
N ALA A 229 13.02 -63.18 28.61
CA ALA A 229 12.49 -61.85 28.90
C ALA A 229 13.57 -60.75 28.79
N GLY A 230 14.80 -61.04 29.23
CA GLY A 230 15.93 -60.11 29.09
C GLY A 230 16.35 -59.89 27.64
N GLU A 231 16.37 -60.95 26.83
CA GLU A 231 16.62 -60.86 25.37
C GLU A 231 15.52 -60.08 24.65
N ALA A 232 14.25 -60.32 24.99
CA ALA A 232 13.12 -59.58 24.44
C ALA A 232 13.20 -58.09 24.80
N TYR A 233 13.56 -57.77 26.05
CA TYR A 233 13.77 -56.39 26.49
C TYR A 233 14.95 -55.71 25.79
N GLN A 234 16.08 -56.41 25.63
CA GLN A 234 17.21 -55.90 24.85
C GLN A 234 16.82 -55.63 23.39
N ALA A 235 16.12 -56.56 22.74
CA ALA A 235 15.68 -56.39 21.36
C ALA A 235 14.73 -55.19 21.20
N ALA A 236 13.81 -55.01 22.16
CA ALA A 236 12.92 -53.85 22.19
C ALA A 236 13.70 -52.54 22.40
N PHE A 237 14.69 -52.53 23.30
CA PHE A 237 15.57 -51.37 23.52
C PHE A 237 16.34 -51.00 22.26
N ASN A 238 16.97 -51.97 21.59
CA ASN A 238 17.73 -51.72 20.37
C ASN A 238 16.83 -51.17 19.25
N THR A 239 15.64 -51.76 19.08
CA THR A 239 14.66 -51.29 18.09
C THR A 239 14.23 -49.85 18.37
N TRP A 240 13.87 -49.55 19.62
CA TRP A 240 13.49 -48.20 20.03
C TRP A 240 14.66 -47.20 19.85
N ALA A 241 15.86 -47.57 20.27
CA ALA A 241 17.06 -46.74 20.17
C ALA A 241 17.41 -46.40 18.71
N GLU A 242 17.29 -47.36 17.78
CA GLU A 242 17.51 -47.12 16.36
C GLU A 242 16.51 -46.12 15.77
N VAL A 243 15.23 -46.22 16.15
CA VAL A 243 14.20 -45.28 15.68
C VAL A 243 14.42 -43.89 16.28
N GLU A 244 14.77 -43.78 17.56
CA GLU A 244 15.09 -42.50 18.21
C GLU A 244 16.30 -41.79 17.59
N LYS A 245 17.36 -42.54 17.22
CA LYS A 245 18.49 -41.96 16.48
C LYS A 245 18.04 -41.33 15.17
N LYS A 246 17.15 -42.02 14.42
CA LYS A 246 16.58 -41.49 13.17
C LYS A 246 15.73 -40.25 13.44
N VAL A 247 14.92 -40.24 14.51
CA VAL A 247 14.12 -39.08 14.91
C VAL A 247 15.00 -37.86 15.17
N SER A 248 16.11 -38.03 15.90
CA SER A 248 17.06 -36.93 16.16
C SER A 248 17.61 -36.37 14.86
N GLY A 249 18.09 -37.23 13.95
CA GLY A 249 18.62 -36.81 12.66
C GLY A 249 17.59 -36.10 11.77
N GLU A 250 16.37 -36.63 11.68
CA GLU A 250 15.31 -36.01 10.88
C GLU A 250 14.80 -34.68 11.50
N GLY A 251 14.82 -34.56 12.83
CA GLY A 251 14.49 -33.32 13.55
C GLY A 251 15.54 -32.21 13.31
N GLU A 252 16.82 -32.56 13.32
CA GLU A 252 17.91 -31.65 12.95
C GLU A 252 17.80 -31.19 11.50
N ARG A 253 17.53 -32.12 10.58
CA ARG A 253 17.32 -31.82 9.15
C ARG A 253 16.11 -30.90 8.94
N LEU A 254 14.99 -31.15 9.63
CA LEU A 254 13.81 -30.27 9.58
C LEU A 254 14.16 -28.85 10.05
N THR A 255 14.90 -28.74 11.15
CA THR A 255 15.36 -27.45 11.67
C THR A 255 16.29 -26.75 10.68
N GLY A 256 17.22 -27.48 10.06
CA GLY A 256 18.13 -26.95 9.05
C GLY A 256 17.43 -26.41 7.80
N GLN A 257 16.29 -26.99 7.38
CA GLN A 257 15.50 -26.46 6.26
C GLN A 257 15.00 -25.02 6.54
N PHE A 258 14.64 -24.71 7.78
CA PHE A 258 14.23 -23.35 8.14
C PHE A 258 15.37 -22.34 8.05
N ASP A 259 16.60 -22.75 8.34
CA ASP A 259 17.77 -21.84 8.27
C ASP A 259 18.11 -21.47 6.82
N LEU A 260 17.72 -22.33 5.86
CA LEU A 260 17.81 -22.04 4.43
C LEU A 260 16.64 -21.19 3.90
N LEU A 261 15.50 -21.22 4.59
CA LEU A 261 14.28 -20.51 4.20
C LEU A 261 14.34 -19.03 4.58
N VAL A 262 14.91 -18.71 5.74
CA VAL A 262 15.07 -17.33 6.25
C VAL A 262 15.81 -16.40 5.27
N PRO A 263 17.01 -16.73 4.74
CA PRO A 263 17.72 -15.83 3.83
C PRO A 263 17.01 -15.64 2.49
N ALA A 264 16.31 -16.67 1.98
CA ALA A 264 15.52 -16.56 0.76
C ALA A 264 14.34 -15.58 0.95
N LEU A 265 13.71 -15.59 2.13
CA LEU A 265 12.67 -14.63 2.47
C LEU A 265 13.18 -13.20 2.62
N GLU A 266 14.34 -12.99 3.24
CA GLU A 266 14.95 -11.66 3.32
C GLU A 266 15.26 -11.11 1.93
N GLN A 267 15.80 -11.94 1.04
CA GLN A 267 16.10 -11.53 -0.33
C GLN A 267 14.83 -11.15 -1.10
N LEU A 268 13.76 -11.95 -0.99
CA LEU A 268 12.47 -11.65 -1.61
C LEU A 268 11.90 -10.33 -1.07
N LEU A 269 11.86 -10.16 0.26
CA LEU A 269 11.33 -8.93 0.89
C LEU A 269 12.14 -7.70 0.52
N ALA A 270 13.47 -7.80 0.50
CA ALA A 270 14.35 -6.71 0.11
C ALA A 270 14.08 -6.28 -1.35
N LYS A 271 13.91 -7.24 -2.24
CA LYS A 271 13.65 -6.99 -3.67
C LYS A 271 12.30 -6.32 -3.89
N VAL A 272 11.23 -6.79 -3.25
CA VAL A 272 9.90 -6.16 -3.37
C VAL A 272 9.89 -4.76 -2.76
N ARG A 273 10.55 -4.55 -1.62
CA ARG A 273 10.66 -3.24 -0.98
C ARG A 273 11.47 -2.25 -1.81
N ALA A 274 12.57 -2.70 -2.42
CA ALA A 274 13.38 -1.86 -3.29
C ALA A 274 12.57 -1.36 -4.49
N GLU A 275 11.76 -2.21 -5.11
CA GLU A 275 10.89 -1.84 -6.24
C GLU A 275 9.75 -0.89 -5.82
N ALA A 276 9.13 -1.16 -4.67
CA ALA A 276 8.11 -0.28 -4.09
C ALA A 276 8.69 1.12 -3.77
N GLN A 277 9.94 1.19 -3.31
CA GLN A 277 10.65 2.46 -3.06
C GLN A 277 11.09 3.16 -4.35
N ALA A 278 11.56 2.43 -5.36
CA ALA A 278 11.91 3.01 -6.67
C ALA A 278 10.68 3.64 -7.33
N THR A 279 9.51 3.03 -7.23
CA THR A 279 8.27 3.60 -7.78
C THR A 279 7.86 4.91 -7.08
N ASN A 280 8.16 5.06 -5.78
CA ASN A 280 7.93 6.31 -5.04
C ASN A 280 8.77 7.48 -5.57
N THR A 281 10.03 7.25 -5.96
CA THR A 281 10.89 8.34 -6.47
C THR A 281 10.43 8.80 -7.86
N HIS A 282 9.94 7.88 -8.69
CA HIS A 282 9.33 8.22 -9.99
C HIS A 282 8.05 9.04 -9.85
N LEU A 283 7.23 8.80 -8.81
CA LEU A 283 6.05 9.62 -8.52
C LEU A 283 6.39 11.06 -8.18
N ILE A 284 7.38 11.27 -7.31
CA ILE A 284 7.84 12.61 -6.91
C ILE A 284 8.45 13.34 -8.12
N ALA A 285 9.28 12.65 -8.91
CA ALA A 285 9.88 13.21 -10.12
C ALA A 285 8.81 13.57 -11.17
N SER A 286 7.81 12.71 -11.39
CA SER A 286 6.68 12.97 -12.31
C SER A 286 5.84 14.17 -11.87
N GLN A 287 5.55 14.29 -10.57
CA GLN A 287 4.86 15.46 -10.04
C GLN A 287 5.66 16.75 -10.26
N GLN A 288 6.97 16.73 -9.98
CA GLN A 288 7.84 17.89 -10.18
C GLN A 288 7.94 18.32 -11.65
N HIS A 289 8.04 17.35 -12.58
CA HIS A 289 8.03 17.63 -14.01
C HIS A 289 6.71 18.27 -14.46
N THR A 290 5.57 17.72 -14.02
CA THR A 290 4.24 18.25 -14.36
C THR A 290 4.05 19.67 -13.82
N PHE A 291 4.39 19.90 -12.55
CA PHE A 291 4.32 21.24 -11.94
C PHE A 291 5.22 22.26 -12.66
N THR A 292 6.45 21.85 -13.01
CA THR A 292 7.41 22.71 -13.70
C THR A 292 6.91 23.09 -15.10
N LEU A 293 6.36 22.13 -15.85
CA LEU A 293 5.75 22.39 -17.16
C LEU A 293 4.54 23.32 -17.06
N ILE A 294 3.68 23.15 -16.05
CA ILE A 294 2.54 24.05 -15.80
C ILE A 294 3.03 25.46 -15.48
N LEU A 295 4.05 25.62 -14.63
CA LEU A 295 4.64 26.93 -14.30
C LEU A 295 5.22 27.62 -15.54
N TRP A 296 5.94 26.90 -16.40
CA TRP A 296 6.45 27.44 -17.67
C TRP A 296 5.31 27.79 -18.64
N ALA A 297 4.27 26.96 -18.74
CA ALA A 297 3.11 27.24 -19.59
C ALA A 297 2.33 28.47 -19.12
N MET A 298 2.08 28.59 -17.80
CA MET A 298 1.46 29.79 -17.20
C MET A 298 2.32 31.03 -17.41
N GLY A 299 3.62 30.94 -17.10
CA GLY A 299 4.57 32.05 -17.27
C GLY A 299 4.64 32.53 -18.72
N GLY A 300 4.69 31.59 -19.67
CA GLY A 300 4.66 31.88 -21.10
C GLY A 300 3.36 32.53 -21.56
N ALA A 301 2.21 32.03 -21.11
CA ALA A 301 0.89 32.61 -21.43
C ALA A 301 0.74 34.03 -20.86
N LEU A 302 1.18 34.25 -19.60
CA LEU A 302 1.21 35.57 -18.96
C LEU A 302 2.12 36.55 -19.69
N ALA A 303 3.35 36.12 -20.03
CA ALA A 303 4.30 36.95 -20.76
C ALA A 303 3.77 37.35 -22.15
N LEU A 304 3.18 36.38 -22.88
CA LEU A 304 2.59 36.63 -24.19
C LEU A 304 1.35 37.53 -24.11
N GLY A 305 0.47 37.30 -23.13
CA GLY A 305 -0.70 38.14 -22.87
C GLY A 305 -0.32 39.58 -22.50
N LEU A 306 0.70 39.76 -21.66
CA LEU A 306 1.20 41.09 -21.28
C LEU A 306 1.83 41.80 -22.49
N ALA A 307 2.64 41.10 -23.28
CA ALA A 307 3.23 41.64 -24.51
C ALA A 307 2.16 42.10 -25.50
N LEU A 308 1.11 41.29 -25.71
CA LEU A 308 -0.03 41.66 -26.57
C LEU A 308 -0.84 42.81 -26.00
N THR A 309 -1.10 42.83 -24.68
CA THR A 309 -1.84 43.90 -24.02
C THR A 309 -1.11 45.24 -24.17
N LEU A 310 0.21 45.28 -23.96
CA LEU A 310 1.02 46.48 -24.14
C LEU A 310 1.03 46.94 -25.61
N LEU A 311 1.07 46.00 -26.55
CA LEU A 311 1.09 46.28 -27.99
C LEU A 311 -0.27 46.80 -28.47
N VAL A 312 -1.36 46.14 -28.10
CA VAL A 312 -2.73 46.54 -28.45
C VAL A 312 -3.11 47.84 -27.76
N GLY A 313 -2.80 47.99 -26.46
CA GLY A 313 -3.01 49.22 -25.70
C GLY A 313 -2.29 50.42 -26.32
N ARG A 314 -1.03 50.24 -26.77
CA ARG A 314 -0.33 51.28 -27.54
C ARG A 314 -0.92 51.55 -28.92
N SER A 315 -1.49 50.54 -29.57
CA SER A 315 -2.05 50.68 -30.92
C SER A 315 -3.48 51.25 -30.97
N ILE A 316 -4.23 51.20 -29.86
CA ILE A 316 -5.63 51.64 -29.79
C ILE A 316 -5.76 52.85 -28.85
N ALA A 317 -5.35 52.71 -27.59
CA ALA A 317 -5.62 53.73 -26.56
C ALA A 317 -4.89 55.05 -26.85
N LEU A 318 -3.65 54.98 -27.35
CA LEU A 318 -2.86 56.16 -27.70
C LEU A 318 -3.49 56.98 -28.86
N PRO A 319 -3.81 56.38 -30.03
CA PRO A 319 -4.52 57.07 -31.11
C PRO A 319 -5.88 57.64 -30.69
N LEU A 320 -6.70 56.88 -29.93
CA LEU A 320 -7.99 57.34 -29.42
C LEU A 320 -7.84 58.55 -28.47
N THR A 321 -6.88 58.50 -27.55
CA THR A 321 -6.64 59.62 -26.61
C THR A 321 -6.17 60.87 -27.38
N ARG A 322 -5.35 60.69 -28.42
CA ARG A 322 -4.89 61.80 -29.27
C ARG A 322 -6.04 62.40 -30.07
N LEU A 323 -6.91 61.58 -30.65
CA LEU A 323 -8.13 62.02 -31.35
C LEU A 323 -9.11 62.72 -30.40
N GLN A 324 -9.32 62.18 -29.20
CA GLN A 324 -10.17 62.81 -28.18
C GLN A 324 -9.66 64.21 -27.82
N ARG A 325 -8.35 64.38 -27.58
CA ARG A 325 -7.77 65.71 -27.31
C ARG A 325 -7.91 66.67 -28.48
N ALA A 326 -7.72 66.19 -29.71
CA ALA A 326 -7.90 67.01 -30.90
C ALA A 326 -9.37 67.48 -31.05
N MET A 327 -10.33 66.61 -30.77
CA MET A 327 -11.75 66.98 -30.74
C MET A 327 -12.10 67.94 -29.61
N GLN A 328 -11.52 67.77 -28.40
CA GLN A 328 -11.72 68.70 -27.29
C GLN A 328 -11.25 70.11 -27.68
N ARG A 329 -10.03 70.24 -28.25
CA ARG A 329 -9.51 71.52 -28.73
C ARG A 329 -10.39 72.15 -29.80
N LEU A 330 -10.89 71.34 -30.74
CA LEU A 330 -11.79 71.81 -31.77
C LEU A 330 -13.12 72.32 -31.18
N ALA A 331 -13.65 71.64 -30.16
CA ALA A 331 -14.86 72.07 -29.44
C ALA A 331 -14.63 73.35 -28.62
N ASP A 332 -13.42 73.54 -28.09
CA ASP A 332 -12.98 74.76 -27.40
C ASP A 332 -12.70 75.93 -28.37
N GLY A 333 -12.90 75.73 -29.68
CA GLY A 333 -12.78 76.77 -30.71
C GLY A 333 -11.42 76.82 -31.43
N ASP A 334 -10.48 75.93 -31.09
CA ASP A 334 -9.17 75.87 -31.75
C ASP A 334 -9.21 75.01 -33.01
N ALA A 335 -9.65 75.63 -34.12
CA ALA A 335 -9.69 75.00 -35.44
C ALA A 335 -8.30 74.87 -36.10
N SER A 336 -7.24 75.34 -35.43
CA SER A 336 -5.86 75.22 -35.89
C SER A 336 -5.23 73.85 -35.62
N THR A 337 -5.83 73.07 -34.71
CA THR A 337 -5.31 71.78 -34.24
C THR A 337 -5.14 70.73 -35.36
N GLU A 338 -4.03 69.99 -35.35
CA GLU A 338 -3.79 68.90 -36.30
C GLU A 338 -4.57 67.65 -35.87
N ILE A 339 -5.25 66.99 -36.81
CA ILE A 339 -5.99 65.75 -36.52
C ILE A 339 -5.05 64.54 -36.72
N PRO A 340 -4.67 63.82 -35.65
CA PRO A 340 -3.77 62.68 -35.73
C PRO A 340 -4.45 61.45 -36.35
N SER A 341 -3.67 60.45 -36.76
CA SER A 341 -4.13 59.12 -37.23
C SER A 341 -4.97 59.08 -38.53
N THR A 342 -5.01 60.15 -39.32
CA THR A 342 -5.76 60.22 -40.61
C THR A 342 -5.25 59.25 -41.70
N LYS A 343 -3.97 58.86 -41.62
CA LYS A 343 -3.30 57.91 -42.54
C LYS A 343 -3.51 56.44 -42.16
N GLU A 344 -4.13 56.15 -41.03
CA GLU A 344 -4.43 54.78 -40.61
C GLU A 344 -5.57 54.19 -41.47
N SER A 345 -5.44 52.92 -41.87
CA SER A 345 -6.39 52.23 -42.75
C SER A 345 -7.47 51.45 -41.98
N ASP A 346 -7.47 51.53 -40.65
CA ASP A 346 -8.40 50.82 -39.77
C ASP A 346 -9.59 51.72 -39.34
N GLU A 347 -10.41 51.21 -38.42
CA GLU A 347 -11.59 51.91 -37.91
C GLU A 347 -11.24 53.23 -37.21
N ILE A 348 -10.06 53.34 -36.58
CA ILE A 348 -9.61 54.58 -35.92
C ILE A 348 -9.24 55.63 -36.98
N GLY A 349 -8.55 55.22 -38.03
CA GLY A 349 -8.25 56.12 -39.16
C GLY A 349 -9.52 56.60 -39.89
N ALA A 350 -10.56 55.76 -39.98
CA ALA A 350 -11.86 56.18 -40.51
C ALA A 350 -12.49 57.29 -39.66
N MET A 351 -12.47 57.17 -38.33
CA MET A 351 -12.94 58.21 -37.42
C MET A 351 -12.10 59.49 -37.54
N ALA A 352 -10.77 59.38 -37.59
CA ALA A 352 -9.86 60.52 -37.76
C ALA A 352 -10.16 61.34 -39.01
N ARG A 353 -10.46 60.68 -40.15
CA ARG A 353 -10.86 61.35 -41.39
C ARG A 353 -12.20 62.09 -41.25
N THR A 354 -13.15 61.55 -40.50
CA THR A 354 -14.41 62.26 -40.21
C THR A 354 -14.17 63.50 -39.35
N VAL A 355 -13.30 63.41 -38.33
CA VAL A 355 -12.90 64.56 -37.50
C VAL A 355 -12.19 65.65 -38.32
N LEU A 356 -11.38 65.24 -39.31
CA LEU A 356 -10.73 66.15 -40.24
C LEU A 356 -11.75 67.02 -40.98
N VAL A 357 -12.83 66.42 -41.51
CA VAL A 357 -13.91 67.15 -42.18
C VAL A 357 -14.59 68.14 -41.24
N PHE A 358 -14.83 67.78 -39.97
CA PHE A 358 -15.40 68.71 -38.99
C PHE A 358 -14.49 69.90 -38.70
N ARG A 359 -13.18 69.67 -38.56
CA ARG A 359 -12.21 70.74 -38.37
C ARG A 359 -12.17 71.68 -39.58
N ASP A 360 -12.10 71.12 -40.78
CA ASP A 360 -12.02 71.90 -42.01
C ASP A 360 -13.30 72.74 -42.20
N ASN A 361 -14.47 72.18 -41.85
CA ASN A 361 -15.74 72.93 -41.79
C ASN A 361 -15.74 74.04 -40.72
N ALA A 362 -15.14 73.81 -39.55
CA ALA A 362 -15.03 74.82 -38.49
C ALA A 362 -14.08 75.97 -38.89
N ARG A 363 -12.94 75.67 -39.52
CA ARG A 363 -12.03 76.68 -40.09
C ARG A 363 -12.70 77.49 -41.18
N GLU A 364 -13.46 76.84 -42.06
CA GLU A 364 -14.19 77.56 -43.11
C GLU A 364 -15.27 78.47 -42.50
N ARG A 365 -15.98 78.02 -41.45
CA ARG A 365 -16.91 78.88 -40.70
C ARG A 365 -16.21 80.08 -40.05
N GLU A 366 -15.05 79.88 -39.43
CA GLU A 366 -14.25 80.96 -38.83
C GLU A 366 -13.78 81.97 -39.89
N ARG A 367 -13.33 81.47 -41.05
CA ARG A 367 -12.93 82.27 -42.22
C ARG A 367 -14.10 83.10 -42.79
N LEU A 368 -15.30 82.51 -42.80
CA LEU A 368 -16.53 83.19 -43.23
C LEU A 368 -17.00 84.24 -42.22
N THR A 369 -16.82 84.04 -40.91
CA THR A 369 -17.12 85.06 -39.88
C THR A 369 -16.11 86.20 -39.81
N GLY A 370 -14.85 85.98 -40.22
CA GLY A 370 -13.82 87.04 -40.32
C GLY A 370 -13.98 87.97 -41.54
N SER A 371 -14.86 87.62 -42.48
CA SER A 371 -15.16 88.41 -43.69
C SER A 371 -16.65 88.77 -43.71
N GLY A 372 -17.06 89.70 -42.83
CA GLY A 372 -18.35 90.41 -42.85
C GLY A 372 -19.47 89.75 -43.64
N ARG A 373 -20.06 88.67 -43.12
CA ARG A 373 -21.40 88.26 -43.50
C ARG A 373 -22.07 87.53 -42.33
N GLU A 374 -23.08 88.19 -41.79
CA GLU A 374 -23.95 87.74 -40.72
C GLU A 374 -24.60 86.40 -41.11
N TRP A 375 -24.36 85.35 -40.32
CA TRP A 375 -25.08 84.08 -40.42
C TRP A 375 -26.15 84.05 -39.31
N PRO A 376 -27.41 83.66 -39.58
CA PRO A 376 -28.47 83.70 -38.57
C PRO A 376 -28.21 82.73 -37.40
N PRO A 377 -28.75 82.99 -36.21
CA PRO A 377 -28.44 82.20 -35.02
C PRO A 377 -28.94 80.76 -35.16
N TRP A 378 -28.07 79.79 -34.92
CA TRP A 378 -28.50 78.41 -34.69
C TRP A 378 -29.10 78.32 -33.28
N ARG A 379 -30.40 78.58 -33.15
CA ARG A 379 -31.19 78.06 -32.02
C ARG A 379 -32.40 77.30 -32.54
N ARG A 380 -32.33 75.98 -32.35
CA ARG A 380 -33.41 74.99 -32.17
C ARG A 380 -34.33 74.72 -33.37
N SER A 381 -34.09 73.57 -34.00
CA SER A 381 -35.15 72.64 -34.43
C SER A 381 -35.01 71.32 -33.64
N ALA A 382 -35.55 71.34 -32.43
CA ALA A 382 -36.10 70.12 -31.85
C ALA A 382 -37.42 69.82 -32.57
N PRO A 383 -37.72 68.59 -32.98
CA PRO A 383 -39.10 68.18 -33.19
C PRO A 383 -39.74 67.96 -31.82
N ALA A 384 -40.71 68.80 -31.47
CA ALA A 384 -41.60 68.56 -30.35
C ALA A 384 -42.71 67.57 -30.76
N ARG A 385 -42.79 66.45 -30.04
CA ARG A 385 -43.97 65.68 -29.58
C ARG A 385 -43.39 64.55 -28.70
N SER A 386 -43.74 64.34 -27.44
CA SER A 386 -44.90 64.74 -26.64
C SER A 386 -44.59 64.65 -25.14
N ALA A 387 -45.00 65.68 -24.40
CA ALA A 387 -45.50 65.71 -23.03
C ALA A 387 -44.97 64.70 -21.97
N ALA A 388 -44.33 65.25 -20.94
CA ALA A 388 -44.41 64.74 -19.58
C ALA A 388 -45.21 65.75 -18.73
N PRO A 389 -45.99 65.30 -17.73
CA PRO A 389 -46.33 66.14 -16.58
C PRO A 389 -45.67 65.62 -15.30
N SER A 390 -44.83 66.49 -14.73
CA SER A 390 -44.66 66.82 -13.31
C SER A 390 -45.28 65.93 -12.22
N ALA A 391 -44.42 65.50 -11.28
CA ALA A 391 -44.81 65.27 -9.88
C ALA A 391 -45.09 66.61 -9.16
N PRO A 392 -45.87 66.60 -8.06
CA PRO A 392 -45.23 66.86 -6.77
C PRO A 392 -45.75 66.02 -5.58
N SER A 393 -44.96 66.12 -4.52
CA SER A 393 -44.98 65.52 -3.17
C SER A 393 -46.30 65.41 -2.42
N GLU A 394 -46.46 64.31 -1.66
CA GLU A 394 -46.95 64.32 -0.27
C GLU A 394 -46.68 62.96 0.45
N ARG A 395 -46.11 63.01 1.65
CA ARG A 395 -46.22 62.01 2.75
C ARG A 395 -47.05 62.70 3.85
N PRO A 396 -47.50 62.05 4.95
CA PRO A 396 -47.72 60.63 5.28
C PRO A 396 -49.15 60.37 5.84
N SER A 397 -49.53 59.11 6.13
CA SER A 397 -50.19 58.67 7.39
C SER A 397 -51.07 57.40 7.25
N THR A 398 -50.72 56.42 8.08
CA THR A 398 -51.58 55.56 8.93
C THR A 398 -52.92 55.00 8.44
N ARG A 399 -53.01 53.66 8.40
CA ARG A 399 -54.04 52.77 9.01
C ARG A 399 -53.79 51.36 8.46
N PHE A 400 -53.22 50.42 9.21
CA PHE A 400 -53.75 49.71 10.40
C PHE A 400 -55.08 48.97 10.15
N CYS A 401 -54.92 47.64 9.97
CA CYS A 401 -55.73 46.54 10.54
C CYS A 401 -57.09 46.15 9.90
N PRO A 402 -57.65 44.96 10.23
CA PRO A 402 -57.11 43.58 10.10
C PRO A 402 -58.24 42.55 9.79
N ARG A 403 -58.06 41.28 10.22
CA ARG A 403 -59.01 40.16 10.41
C ARG A 403 -59.26 39.30 9.16
N SER A 404 -59.25 37.96 9.23
CA SER A 404 -59.44 37.00 10.33
C SER A 404 -58.99 35.61 9.81
N GLY A 405 -58.62 34.59 10.58
CA GLY A 405 -58.55 34.38 12.02
C GLY A 405 -58.09 32.95 12.34
N ARG A 406 -57.06 32.87 13.20
CA ARG A 406 -56.88 31.95 14.35
C ARG A 406 -56.65 30.41 14.20
N PRO A 407 -56.04 29.81 15.26
CA PRO A 407 -55.18 28.62 15.19
C PRO A 407 -55.59 27.47 16.16
N ARG A 408 -54.82 26.38 16.15
CA ARG A 408 -54.64 25.39 17.26
C ARG A 408 -53.18 24.89 17.17
N ALA A 409 -52.24 25.05 18.12
CA ALA A 409 -52.16 24.53 19.51
C ALA A 409 -52.52 23.03 19.53
N THR A 410 -51.75 22.03 19.97
CA THR A 410 -50.65 21.83 20.92
C THR A 410 -50.25 20.34 20.73
N SER A 411 -49.00 19.91 20.87
CA SER A 411 -48.46 19.30 22.12
C SER A 411 -47.15 18.58 21.75
N ARG A 412 -46.02 18.93 22.38
CA ARG A 412 -45.36 18.15 23.45
C ARG A 412 -45.12 16.67 23.11
N ARG A 413 -43.85 16.30 22.91
CA ARG A 413 -43.12 15.42 23.87
C ARG A 413 -41.60 15.45 23.65
N ARG A 414 -40.90 15.96 24.67
CA ARG A 414 -39.54 15.55 25.04
C ARG A 414 -39.66 14.34 25.98
N GLN A 415 -38.74 13.38 25.86
CA GLN A 415 -38.16 12.47 26.87
C GLN A 415 -37.21 11.57 26.08
N ALA A 416 -35.87 11.60 26.16
CA ALA A 416 -34.93 11.48 27.29
C ALA A 416 -35.08 10.15 28.08
N SER A 417 -34.20 9.17 27.79
CA SER A 417 -33.50 8.25 28.71
C SER A 417 -32.87 7.12 27.87
N SER A 418 -31.54 6.90 27.88
CA SER A 418 -30.66 6.32 28.91
C SER A 418 -30.65 4.79 28.94
N ARG A 419 -29.44 4.22 29.15
CA ARG A 419 -28.98 2.82 29.30
C ARG A 419 -28.42 2.24 27.99
N ALA A 420 -27.11 2.05 27.79
CA ALA A 420 -26.04 1.51 28.64
C ALA A 420 -26.37 0.15 29.27
N ARG A 421 -25.79 -0.92 28.70
CA ARG A 421 -25.24 -2.09 29.40
C ARG A 421 -24.34 -2.92 28.46
N PRO A 422 -23.14 -3.32 28.91
CA PRO A 422 -22.37 -4.44 28.37
C PRO A 422 -22.70 -5.74 29.14
N ILE A 423 -21.89 -6.79 28.91
CA ILE A 423 -21.85 -8.18 29.45
C ILE A 423 -22.17 -9.16 28.29
N THR A 424 -21.29 -10.08 27.90
CA THR A 424 -20.43 -11.00 28.69
C THR A 424 -19.10 -11.25 28.00
#